data_AF-A0A358Y2B4-F1
#
_entry.id   AF-A0A358Y2B4-F1
#
_cell.length_a   1.000
_cell.length_b   1.000
_cell.length_c   1.000
_cell.angle_alpha   90.00
_cell.angle_beta   90.00
_cell.angle_gamma   90.00
#
_symmetry.space_group_name_H-M   'P 1'
#
loop_
_entity.id
_entity.type
_entity.pdbx_description
1 polymer ?
#
loop_
_entity_poly.entity_id
_entity_poly.type
_entity_poly.pdbx_seq_one_letter_code
_entity_poly.pdbx_strand_id
1 'polypeptide(L)'
;MSNSFKNHLYAIISGKSEVRHGKVIQAIANHLRESQRTSTALKGTKFYKEQERQELETYISATQFWINHIDVDKYVSEGAEQKVYLNDQKTVLKLNDSIYYNSWEDYFHNLLLHNTFFEDTAYQLIGFLRENGHLFAIVEQPFVEVTSTTNLHHISEFLLSNGFINTRNNDYFHQELGLILEDLHDENVLTKDGLLYFIDTVFYLTDDFWIDFKNLD
;
A
#
# COMPACT_ATOMS: atom_id res chain seq x y z
N MET A 1 -16.16 -16.11 16.32
CA MET A 1 -15.94 -14.83 17.00
C MET A 1 -14.93 -14.08 16.15
N SER A 2 -15.27 -12.90 15.65
CA SER A 2 -14.34 -12.12 14.84
C SER A 2 -13.08 -11.79 15.67
N ASN A 3 -11.90 -12.05 15.11
CA ASN A 3 -10.62 -11.70 15.72
C ASN A 3 -10.58 -10.18 15.97
N SER A 4 -10.25 -9.76 17.20
CA SER A 4 -10.20 -8.35 17.60
C SER A 4 -9.30 -7.51 16.68
N PHE A 5 -8.22 -8.10 16.17
CA PHE A 5 -7.32 -7.45 15.23
C PHE A 5 -7.90 -7.38 13.83
N LYS A 6 -8.59 -8.43 13.34
CA LYS A 6 -9.31 -8.37 12.05
C LYS A 6 -10.38 -7.27 12.03
N ASN A 7 -11.13 -7.11 13.12
CA ASN A 7 -12.07 -5.99 13.28
C ASN A 7 -11.36 -4.63 13.23
N HIS A 8 -10.16 -4.53 13.82
CA HIS A 8 -9.36 -3.31 13.78
C HIS A 8 -8.89 -2.99 12.36
N LEU A 9 -8.40 -3.99 11.61
CA LEU A 9 -8.05 -3.83 10.19
C LEU A 9 -9.25 -3.38 9.36
N TYR A 10 -10.43 -3.97 9.56
CA TYR A 10 -11.65 -3.52 8.89
C TYR A 10 -12.03 -2.10 9.30
N ALA A 11 -11.88 -1.71 10.57
CA ALA A 11 -12.11 -0.34 11.02
C ALA A 11 -11.17 0.65 10.33
N ILE A 12 -9.90 0.29 10.10
CA ILE A 12 -8.95 1.10 9.34
C ILE A 12 -9.38 1.18 7.87
N ILE A 13 -9.63 0.05 7.22
CA ILE A 13 -10.02 -0.01 5.81
C ILE A 13 -11.33 0.73 5.53
N SER A 14 -12.29 0.71 6.46
CA SER A 14 -13.56 1.42 6.35
C SER A 14 -13.51 2.88 6.81
N GLY A 15 -12.34 3.39 7.24
CA GLY A 15 -12.17 4.76 7.71
C GLY A 15 -12.78 5.06 9.09
N LYS A 16 -13.11 4.04 9.88
CA LYS A 16 -13.62 4.13 11.26
C LYS A 16 -12.51 4.26 12.31
N SER A 17 -11.26 3.92 11.96
CA SER A 17 -10.06 4.07 12.76
C SER A 17 -8.93 4.61 11.89
N GLU A 18 -8.01 5.39 12.43
CA GLU A 18 -6.86 5.92 11.68
C GLU A 18 -5.57 5.15 11.99
N VAL A 19 -4.65 5.13 11.04
CA VAL A 19 -3.25 4.70 11.21
C VAL A 19 -2.33 5.86 10.90
N ARG A 20 -1.03 5.71 11.21
CA ARG A 20 -0.02 6.71 10.85
C ARG A 20 -0.11 7.03 9.35
N HIS A 21 -0.22 8.33 9.04
CA HIS A 21 -0.41 8.85 7.68
C HIS A 21 -1.66 8.34 6.91
N GLY A 22 -2.61 7.68 7.58
CA GLY A 22 -3.77 7.03 6.93
C GLY A 22 -4.88 7.98 6.47
N LYS A 23 -5.05 9.13 7.11
CA LYS A 23 -6.22 10.01 6.92
C LYS A 23 -6.53 10.36 5.45
N VAL A 24 -5.52 10.78 4.69
CA VAL A 24 -5.69 11.14 3.27
C VAL A 24 -5.98 9.89 2.43
N ILE A 25 -5.26 8.81 2.68
CA ILE A 25 -5.41 7.53 1.98
C ILE A 25 -6.84 7.01 2.15
N GLN A 26 -7.37 7.05 3.38
CA GLN A 26 -8.73 6.62 3.71
C GLN A 26 -9.79 7.50 3.07
N ALA A 27 -9.59 8.83 3.05
CA ALA A 27 -10.53 9.74 2.41
C ALA A 27 -10.67 9.43 0.90
N ILE A 28 -9.57 9.17 0.21
CA ILE A 28 -9.57 8.83 -1.21
C ILE A 28 -10.17 7.44 -1.45
N ALA A 29 -9.76 6.43 -0.68
CA ALA A 29 -10.32 5.08 -0.78
C ALA A 29 -11.84 5.07 -0.56
N ASN A 30 -12.33 5.83 0.43
CA ASN A 30 -13.76 5.98 0.68
C ASN A 30 -14.48 6.66 -0.48
N HIS A 31 -13.91 7.73 -1.04
CA HIS A 31 -14.48 8.39 -2.21
C HIS A 31 -14.62 7.45 -3.42
N LEU A 32 -13.58 6.66 -3.71
CA LEU A 32 -13.63 5.66 -4.78
C LEU A 32 -14.68 4.59 -4.51
N ARG A 33 -14.73 4.05 -3.28
CA ARG A 33 -15.74 3.06 -2.90
C ARG A 33 -17.16 3.58 -3.08
N GLU A 34 -17.41 4.84 -2.73
CA GLU A 34 -18.71 5.50 -2.87
C GLU A 34 -19.09 5.74 -4.34
N SER A 35 -18.14 6.19 -5.18
CA SER A 35 -18.41 6.42 -6.61
C SER A 35 -18.71 5.12 -7.37
N GLN A 36 -18.15 3.99 -6.92
CA GLN A 36 -18.40 2.68 -7.53
C GLN A 36 -19.75 2.06 -7.18
N ARG A 37 -20.48 2.55 -6.16
CA ARG A 37 -21.82 2.02 -5.80
C ARG A 37 -22.84 2.15 -6.95
N THR A 38 -22.63 3.10 -7.85
CA THR A 38 -23.47 3.31 -9.03
C THR A 38 -22.90 2.72 -10.32
N SER A 39 -21.71 2.11 -10.27
CA SER A 39 -21.07 1.51 -11.43
C SER A 39 -21.65 0.12 -11.76
N THR A 40 -21.73 -0.18 -13.06
CA THR A 40 -22.11 -1.52 -13.56
C THR A 40 -20.90 -2.37 -13.94
N ALA A 41 -19.68 -1.84 -13.80
CA ALA A 41 -18.46 -2.56 -14.13
C ALA A 41 -18.13 -3.62 -13.08
N LEU A 42 -17.69 -4.79 -13.55
CA LEU A 42 -17.23 -5.86 -12.67
C LEU A 42 -15.83 -5.53 -12.11
N LYS A 43 -15.68 -5.58 -10.78
CA LYS A 43 -14.40 -5.38 -10.08
C LYS A 43 -13.34 -6.35 -10.62
N GLY A 44 -12.10 -5.87 -10.77
CA GLY A 44 -10.97 -6.64 -11.31
C GLY A 44 -10.85 -6.65 -12.84
N THR A 45 -11.73 -5.95 -13.57
CA THR A 45 -11.57 -5.75 -15.02
C THR A 45 -10.71 -4.52 -15.32
N LYS A 46 -10.01 -4.50 -16.47
CA LYS A 46 -9.29 -3.29 -16.93
C LYS A 46 -10.21 -2.07 -17.03
N PHE A 47 -11.46 -2.28 -17.43
CA PHE A 47 -12.46 -1.23 -17.52
C PHE A 47 -12.81 -0.65 -16.14
N TYR A 48 -12.91 -1.48 -15.11
CA TYR A 48 -13.15 -1.05 -13.74
C TYR A 48 -12.02 -0.15 -13.21
N LYS A 49 -10.76 -0.58 -13.36
CA LYS A 49 -9.60 0.22 -12.92
C LYS A 49 -9.49 1.56 -13.65
N GLU A 50 -9.86 1.59 -14.92
CA GLU A 50 -9.90 2.82 -15.71
C GLU A 50 -11.00 3.79 -15.24
N GLN A 51 -12.17 3.29 -14.83
CA GLN A 51 -13.21 4.12 -14.22
C GLN A 51 -12.75 4.71 -12.89
N GLU A 52 -12.14 3.90 -12.02
CA GLU A 52 -11.56 4.41 -10.78
C GLU A 52 -10.51 5.49 -11.03
N ARG A 53 -9.66 5.31 -12.05
CA ARG A 53 -8.66 6.31 -12.44
C ARG A 53 -9.32 7.64 -12.80
N GLN A 54 -10.44 7.63 -13.54
CA GLN A 54 -11.16 8.84 -13.93
C GLN A 54 -11.83 9.54 -12.74
N GLU A 55 -12.45 8.78 -11.84
CA GLU A 55 -12.99 9.31 -10.59
C GLU A 55 -11.89 9.89 -9.70
N LEU A 56 -10.76 9.20 -9.60
CA LEU A 56 -9.59 9.65 -8.88
C LEU A 56 -9.03 10.96 -9.44
N GLU A 57 -8.87 11.08 -10.77
CA GLU A 57 -8.43 12.34 -11.40
C GLU A 57 -9.40 13.50 -11.13
N THR A 58 -10.71 13.23 -11.09
CA THR A 58 -11.74 14.22 -10.75
C THR A 58 -11.59 14.68 -9.31
N TYR A 59 -11.42 13.73 -8.37
CA TYR A 59 -11.18 14.01 -6.96
C TYR A 59 -9.91 14.83 -6.75
N ILE A 60 -8.79 14.42 -7.35
CA ILE A 60 -7.49 15.10 -7.23
C ILE A 60 -7.58 16.54 -7.72
N SER A 61 -8.29 16.76 -8.84
CA SER A 61 -8.50 18.09 -9.40
C SER A 61 -9.34 18.99 -8.50
N ALA A 62 -10.38 18.43 -7.88
CA ALA A 62 -11.26 19.16 -6.94
C ALA A 62 -10.57 19.49 -5.62
N THR A 63 -9.62 18.65 -5.18
CA THR A 63 -8.95 18.75 -3.87
C THR A 63 -7.53 19.34 -3.96
N GLN A 64 -7.07 19.72 -5.15
CA GLN A 64 -5.74 20.30 -5.42
C GLN A 64 -4.56 19.40 -5.00
N PHE A 65 -4.71 18.07 -5.13
CA PHE A 65 -3.66 17.09 -4.83
C PHE A 65 -2.67 16.84 -5.98
N TRP A 66 -2.80 17.58 -7.08
CA TRP A 66 -1.85 17.50 -8.21
C TRP A 66 -0.49 18.08 -7.82
N ILE A 67 0.56 17.29 -8.04
CA ILE A 67 1.96 17.70 -7.94
C ILE A 67 2.48 17.93 -9.35
N ASN A 68 2.93 19.16 -9.62
CA ASN A 68 3.33 19.58 -10.97
C ASN A 68 4.81 19.34 -11.26
N HIS A 69 5.63 19.08 -10.24
CA HIS A 69 7.06 18.91 -10.39
C HIS A 69 7.62 18.00 -9.29
N ILE A 70 8.50 17.09 -9.67
CA ILE A 70 9.35 16.31 -8.78
C ILE A 70 10.79 16.59 -9.19
N ASP A 71 11.63 16.83 -8.19
CA ASP A 71 13.04 17.13 -8.42
C ASP A 71 13.78 15.87 -8.90
N VAL A 72 13.97 15.77 -10.22
CA VAL A 72 14.59 14.61 -10.86
C VAL A 72 16.07 14.46 -10.52
N ASP A 73 16.73 15.53 -10.09
CA ASP A 73 18.15 15.50 -9.71
C ASP A 73 18.37 14.70 -8.41
N LYS A 74 17.29 14.41 -7.66
CA LYS A 74 17.34 13.57 -6.46
C LYS A 74 17.09 12.08 -6.73
N TYR A 75 17.11 11.64 -7.99
CA TYR A 75 16.90 10.24 -8.37
C TYR A 75 17.90 9.28 -7.68
N VAL A 76 17.39 8.16 -7.17
CA VAL A 76 18.17 7.13 -6.47
C VAL A 76 18.15 5.80 -7.23
N SER A 77 16.94 5.30 -7.54
CA SER A 77 16.75 4.00 -8.19
C SER A 77 15.40 3.89 -8.90
N GLU A 78 15.28 2.93 -9.80
CA GLU A 78 14.03 2.55 -10.46
C GLU A 78 13.87 1.03 -10.47
N GLY A 79 12.65 0.57 -10.21
CA GLY A 79 12.20 -0.82 -10.42
C GLY A 79 11.10 -0.88 -11.47
N ALA A 80 10.49 -2.05 -11.66
CA ALA A 80 9.40 -2.21 -12.63
C ALA A 80 8.17 -1.33 -12.34
N GLU A 81 7.96 -0.95 -11.07
CA GLU A 81 6.78 -0.19 -10.63
C GLU A 81 7.05 1.21 -10.11
N GLN A 82 8.26 1.47 -9.64
CA GLN A 82 8.53 2.63 -8.79
C GLN A 82 9.82 3.33 -9.17
N LYS A 83 9.74 4.67 -9.16
CA LYS A 83 10.90 5.58 -9.21
C LYS A 83 11.12 6.16 -7.82
N VAL A 84 12.35 6.08 -7.32
CA VAL A 84 12.73 6.52 -5.96
C VAL A 84 13.58 7.79 -6.04
N TYR A 85 13.18 8.83 -5.30
CA TYR A 85 13.88 10.10 -5.21
C TYR A 85 14.22 10.40 -3.75
N LEU A 86 15.47 10.77 -3.44
CA LEU A 86 15.87 11.16 -2.10
C LEU A 86 15.19 12.48 -1.72
N ASN A 87 14.65 12.59 -0.51
CA ASN A 87 14.11 13.85 0.00
C ASN A 87 14.79 14.20 1.33
N ASP A 88 15.61 15.26 1.28
CA ASP A 88 16.32 15.84 2.42
C ASP A 88 17.04 14.84 3.35
N GLN A 89 17.62 13.79 2.76
CA GLN A 89 18.38 12.69 3.40
C GLN A 89 17.62 11.84 4.41
N LYS A 90 16.37 12.18 4.75
CA LYS A 90 15.57 11.51 5.80
C LYS A 90 14.40 10.72 5.26
N THR A 91 13.96 11.03 4.05
CA THR A 91 12.84 10.36 3.41
C THR A 91 13.16 10.09 1.94
N VAL A 92 12.34 9.25 1.32
CA VAL A 92 12.33 9.02 -0.11
C VAL A 92 10.92 9.25 -0.64
N LEU A 93 10.82 9.82 -1.83
CA LEU A 93 9.57 9.89 -2.59
C LEU A 93 9.52 8.71 -3.56
N LYS A 94 8.37 8.04 -3.61
CA LYS A 94 8.10 6.96 -4.55
C LYS A 94 6.90 7.28 -5.41
N LEU A 95 7.02 7.07 -6.71
CA LEU A 95 5.94 7.18 -7.69
C LEU A 95 5.45 5.78 -7.99
N ASN A 96 4.18 5.48 -7.71
CA ASN A 96 3.57 4.17 -7.99
C ASN A 96 2.36 4.36 -8.92
N ASP A 97 2.31 3.59 -10.02
CA ASP A 97 1.21 3.64 -11.00
C ASP A 97 0.10 2.60 -10.74
N SER A 98 0.17 1.91 -9.60
CA SER A 98 -0.68 0.83 -9.13
C SER A 98 -0.65 -0.45 -9.97
N ILE A 99 0.32 -0.68 -10.88
CA ILE A 99 0.22 -1.75 -11.88
C ILE A 99 0.06 -3.18 -11.30
N TYR A 100 0.64 -3.52 -10.14
CA TYR A 100 0.41 -4.80 -9.44
C TYR A 100 -1.01 -4.95 -8.88
N TYR A 101 -1.79 -3.87 -8.75
CA TYR A 101 -3.12 -3.91 -8.14
C TYR A 101 -4.24 -3.99 -9.19
N ASN A 102 -5.29 -4.75 -8.87
CA ASN A 102 -6.47 -4.88 -9.72
C ASN A 102 -7.32 -3.60 -9.78
N SER A 103 -7.18 -2.73 -8.79
CA SER A 103 -7.94 -1.48 -8.62
C SER A 103 -7.09 -0.43 -7.88
N TRP A 104 -7.45 0.85 -8.00
CA TRP A 104 -6.83 1.90 -7.18
C TRP A 104 -7.23 1.76 -5.70
N GLU A 105 -8.45 1.30 -5.43
CA GLU A 105 -8.88 0.94 -4.07
C GLU A 105 -7.94 -0.10 -3.42
N ASP A 106 -7.57 -1.16 -4.15
CA ASP A 106 -6.65 -2.19 -3.63
C ASP A 106 -5.26 -1.62 -3.34
N TYR A 107 -4.76 -0.68 -4.16
CA TYR A 107 -3.50 0.02 -3.88
C TYR A 107 -3.58 0.84 -2.59
N PHE A 108 -4.67 1.57 -2.36
CA PHE A 108 -4.85 2.32 -1.11
C PHE A 108 -5.00 1.39 0.10
N HIS A 109 -5.67 0.25 -0.05
CA HIS A 109 -5.69 -0.78 1.00
C HIS A 109 -4.28 -1.29 1.32
N ASN A 110 -3.43 -1.51 0.31
CA ASN A 110 -2.04 -1.88 0.54
C ASN A 110 -1.30 -0.83 1.39
N LEU A 111 -1.42 0.46 1.07
CA LEU A 111 -0.76 1.50 1.87
C LEU A 111 -1.25 1.50 3.33
N LEU A 112 -2.56 1.31 3.55
CA LEU A 112 -3.11 1.25 4.91
C LEU A 112 -2.63 0.02 5.68
N LEU A 113 -2.57 -1.14 5.03
CA LEU A 113 -2.06 -2.37 5.63
C LEU A 113 -0.57 -2.25 5.93
N HIS A 114 0.24 -1.75 4.99
CA HIS A 114 1.65 -1.45 5.23
C HIS A 114 1.84 -0.55 6.45
N ASN A 115 1.11 0.56 6.52
CA ASN A 115 1.20 1.50 7.66
C ASN A 115 0.71 0.90 8.98
N THR A 116 -0.08 -0.17 8.94
CA THR A 116 -0.53 -0.90 10.13
C THR A 116 0.52 -1.90 10.61
N PHE A 117 1.11 -2.67 9.70
CA PHE A 117 2.07 -3.73 10.03
C PHE A 117 3.51 -3.21 10.19
N PHE A 118 3.87 -2.13 9.50
CA PHE A 118 5.25 -1.63 9.37
C PHE A 118 5.30 -0.11 9.57
N GLU A 119 4.93 0.34 10.77
CA GLU A 119 4.79 1.78 11.09
C GLU A 119 6.11 2.58 10.94
N ASP A 120 7.26 1.93 11.11
CA ASP A 120 8.59 2.53 10.99
C ASP A 120 8.91 3.03 9.58
N THR A 121 8.25 2.47 8.57
CA THR A 121 8.39 2.79 7.15
C THR A 121 7.06 3.24 6.52
N ALA A 122 6.12 3.68 7.36
CA ALA A 122 4.77 4.10 6.95
C ALA A 122 4.81 5.13 5.81
N TYR A 123 4.00 4.86 4.78
CA TYR A 123 3.81 5.71 3.63
C TYR A 123 2.90 6.90 3.94
N GLN A 124 3.35 8.08 3.58
CA GLN A 124 2.51 9.28 3.53
C GLN A 124 2.16 9.61 2.08
N LEU A 125 0.88 9.57 1.73
CA LEU A 125 0.43 10.03 0.41
C LEU A 125 0.55 11.56 0.33
N ILE A 126 1.42 12.04 -0.57
CA ILE A 126 1.72 13.46 -0.77
C ILE A 126 0.82 14.07 -1.84
N GLY A 127 0.53 13.30 -2.89
CA GLY A 127 -0.29 13.74 -4.01
C GLY A 127 -0.13 12.84 -5.21
N PHE A 128 -0.46 13.38 -6.39
CA PHE A 128 -0.45 12.63 -7.63
C PHE A 128 0.24 13.41 -8.75
N LEU A 129 0.91 12.69 -9.63
CA LEU A 129 1.53 13.23 -10.84
C LEU A 129 0.94 12.54 -12.05
N ARG A 130 0.72 13.32 -13.11
CA ARG A 130 0.42 12.80 -14.43
C ARG A 130 1.63 12.97 -15.33
N GLU A 131 2.18 11.85 -15.80
CA GLU A 131 3.33 11.83 -16.70
C GLU A 131 3.08 10.83 -17.83
N ASN A 132 3.30 11.23 -19.08
CA ASN A 132 3.15 10.38 -20.27
C ASN A 132 1.81 9.63 -20.40
N GLY A 133 0.73 10.22 -19.87
CA GLY A 133 -0.61 9.59 -19.88
C GLY A 133 -0.86 8.60 -18.75
N HIS A 134 0.13 8.35 -17.88
CA HIS A 134 0.02 7.54 -16.68
C HIS A 134 -0.24 8.42 -15.45
N LEU A 135 -1.02 7.89 -14.52
CA LEU A 135 -1.27 8.49 -13.21
C LEU A 135 -0.38 7.80 -12.19
N PHE A 136 0.38 8.58 -11.43
CA PHE A 136 1.24 8.08 -10.36
C PHE A 136 0.77 8.66 -9.02
N ALA A 137 0.59 7.80 -8.02
CA ALA A 137 0.54 8.21 -6.63
C ALA A 137 1.96 8.51 -6.15
N ILE A 138 2.15 9.65 -5.47
CA ILE A 138 3.41 10.04 -4.86
C ILE A 138 3.30 9.80 -3.37
N VAL A 139 4.07 8.85 -2.86
CA VAL A 139 4.18 8.57 -1.43
C VAL A 139 5.56 8.95 -0.91
N GLU A 140 5.61 9.52 0.29
CA GLU A 140 6.84 9.70 1.05
C GLU A 140 7.00 8.55 2.04
N GLN A 141 8.22 8.01 2.15
CA GLN A 141 8.59 6.96 3.09
C GLN A 141 9.86 7.37 3.85
N PRO A 142 9.99 7.06 5.15
CA PRO A 142 11.25 7.20 5.88
C PRO A 142 12.42 6.49 5.18
N PHE A 143 13.55 7.17 5.02
CA PHE A 143 14.78 6.57 4.49
C PHE A 143 15.43 5.69 5.57
N VAL A 144 15.75 4.46 5.21
CA VAL A 144 16.39 3.50 6.11
C VAL A 144 17.83 3.27 5.68
N GLU A 145 18.77 3.65 6.54
CA GLU A 145 20.20 3.38 6.34
C GLU A 145 20.53 1.94 6.74
N VAL A 146 20.93 1.12 5.76
CA VAL A 146 21.26 -0.30 5.96
C VAL A 146 22.60 -0.44 6.69
N THR A 147 22.62 -1.20 7.78
CA THR A 147 23.85 -1.47 8.56
C THR A 147 24.38 -2.89 8.37
N SER A 148 23.57 -3.80 7.85
CA SER A 148 23.94 -5.21 7.65
C SER A 148 23.07 -5.87 6.59
N THR A 149 23.56 -6.96 6.00
CA THR A 149 22.79 -7.79 5.07
C THR A 149 21.59 -8.43 5.77
N THR A 150 20.43 -8.40 5.10
CA THR A 150 19.21 -9.03 5.60
C THR A 150 19.28 -10.55 5.46
N ASN A 151 18.87 -11.27 6.51
CA ASN A 151 18.81 -12.73 6.50
C ASN A 151 17.37 -13.19 6.22
N LEU A 152 17.14 -13.85 5.09
CA LEU A 152 15.84 -14.41 4.70
C LEU A 152 15.23 -15.33 5.78
N HIS A 153 16.07 -16.05 6.53
CA HIS A 153 15.58 -16.89 7.62
C HIS A 153 14.93 -16.05 8.73
N HIS A 154 15.54 -14.93 9.12
CA HIS A 154 14.97 -14.04 10.14
C HIS A 154 13.65 -13.40 9.67
N ILE A 155 13.52 -13.07 8.38
CA ILE A 155 12.25 -12.62 7.79
C ILE A 155 11.18 -13.70 7.99
N SER A 156 11.49 -14.94 7.62
CA SER A 156 10.53 -16.06 7.73
C SER A 156 10.09 -16.33 9.18
N GLU A 157 11.02 -16.26 10.15
CA GLU A 157 10.72 -16.45 11.57
C GLU A 157 9.89 -15.29 12.13
N PHE A 158 10.21 -14.05 11.75
CA PHE A 158 9.46 -12.86 12.11
C PHE A 158 8.01 -12.96 11.61
N LEU A 159 7.81 -13.30 10.34
CA LEU A 159 6.48 -13.40 9.73
C LEU A 159 5.67 -14.54 10.34
N LEU A 160 6.28 -15.71 10.53
CA LEU A 160 5.64 -16.84 11.20
C LEU A 160 5.18 -16.50 12.60
N SER A 161 6.01 -15.77 13.36
CA SER A 161 5.68 -15.31 14.72
C SER A 161 4.51 -14.31 14.73
N ASN A 162 4.27 -13.63 13.61
CA ASN A 162 3.14 -12.71 13.39
C ASN A 162 1.96 -13.36 12.64
N GLY A 163 1.92 -14.69 12.52
CA GLY A 163 0.79 -15.42 11.95
C GLY A 163 0.79 -15.53 10.41
N PHE A 164 1.83 -15.04 9.75
CA PHE A 164 2.04 -15.18 8.31
C PHE A 164 2.76 -16.50 8.00
N ILE A 165 2.11 -17.38 7.24
CA ILE A 165 2.67 -18.67 6.84
C ILE A 165 3.18 -18.56 5.40
N ASN A 166 4.43 -18.93 5.16
CA ASN A 166 4.98 -18.98 3.81
C ASN A 166 4.21 -20.01 2.98
N THR A 167 3.77 -19.62 1.78
CA THR A 167 3.01 -20.49 0.88
C THR A 167 3.88 -21.00 -0.27
N ARG A 168 4.47 -20.08 -1.02
CA ARG A 168 5.38 -20.36 -2.14
C ARG A 168 6.36 -19.20 -2.29
N ASN A 169 7.60 -19.50 -2.67
CA ASN A 169 8.65 -18.48 -2.83
C ASN A 169 8.73 -17.62 -1.54
N ASN A 170 8.63 -16.30 -1.66
CA ASN A 170 8.56 -15.39 -0.53
C ASN A 170 7.17 -14.76 -0.37
N ASP A 171 6.12 -15.50 -0.75
CA ASP A 171 4.74 -15.09 -0.56
C ASP A 171 4.20 -15.71 0.74
N TYR A 172 3.44 -14.92 1.48
CA TYR A 172 2.95 -15.28 2.81
C TYR A 172 1.45 -15.09 2.91
N PHE A 173 0.80 -15.98 3.64
CA PHE A 173 -0.64 -15.95 3.86
C PHE A 173 -0.95 -15.93 5.35
N HIS A 174 -1.80 -14.98 5.77
CA HIS A 174 -2.35 -14.95 7.11
C HIS A 174 -3.81 -15.41 7.07
N GLN A 175 -4.02 -16.71 7.32
CA GLN A 175 -5.33 -17.36 7.16
C GLN A 175 -6.44 -16.70 8.00
N GLU A 176 -6.16 -16.40 9.27
CA GLU A 176 -7.19 -15.84 10.16
C GLU A 176 -7.63 -14.44 9.76
N LEU A 177 -6.71 -13.61 9.26
CA LEU A 177 -7.00 -12.26 8.81
C LEU A 177 -7.54 -12.24 7.38
N GLY A 178 -7.22 -13.23 6.54
CA GLY A 178 -7.56 -13.21 5.11
C GLY A 178 -6.64 -12.27 4.32
N LEU A 179 -5.34 -12.30 4.61
CA LEU A 179 -4.34 -11.43 3.98
C LEU A 179 -3.30 -12.25 3.23
N ILE A 180 -2.89 -11.75 2.07
CA ILE A 180 -1.69 -12.19 1.35
C ILE A 180 -0.68 -11.05 1.42
N LEU A 181 0.58 -11.40 1.65
CA LEU A 181 1.73 -10.50 1.61
C LEU A 181 2.76 -11.08 0.64
N GLU A 182 2.98 -10.39 -0.47
CA GLU A 182 3.89 -10.77 -1.55
C GLU A 182 5.09 -9.80 -1.61
N ASP A 183 6.01 -10.13 -2.52
CA ASP A 183 7.20 -9.33 -2.87
C ASP A 183 8.21 -9.14 -1.72
N LEU A 184 8.27 -10.10 -0.79
CA LEU A 184 9.21 -10.06 0.33
C LEU A 184 10.56 -10.70 -0.02
N HIS A 185 11.39 -10.00 -0.78
CA HIS A 185 12.78 -10.38 -0.98
C HIS A 185 13.74 -9.55 -0.10
N ASP A 186 15.01 -9.94 -0.11
CA ASP A 186 16.07 -9.29 0.67
C ASP A 186 16.33 -7.83 0.27
N GLU A 187 15.89 -7.40 -0.92
CA GLU A 187 15.93 -5.99 -1.33
C GLU A 187 14.75 -5.17 -0.77
N ASN A 188 13.61 -5.80 -0.48
CA ASN A 188 12.42 -5.16 0.08
C ASN A 188 12.34 -5.24 1.62
N VAL A 189 13.32 -5.90 2.25
CA VAL A 189 13.46 -5.91 3.71
C VAL A 189 14.88 -5.49 4.08
N LEU A 190 14.98 -4.33 4.72
CA LEU A 190 16.24 -3.70 5.10
C LEU A 190 16.57 -4.02 6.57
N THR A 191 17.85 -4.23 6.87
CA THR A 191 18.31 -4.44 8.25
C THR A 191 19.12 -3.26 8.75
N LYS A 192 18.66 -2.63 9.83
CA LYS A 192 19.34 -1.53 10.53
C LYS A 192 19.41 -1.84 12.02
N ASP A 193 20.63 -1.85 12.55
CA ASP A 193 20.93 -2.12 13.97
C ASP A 193 20.29 -3.42 14.51
N GLY A 194 20.19 -4.45 13.64
CA GLY A 194 19.59 -5.74 13.96
C GLY A 194 18.06 -5.80 13.88
N LEU A 195 17.40 -4.70 13.50
CA LEU A 195 15.95 -4.62 13.29
C LEU A 195 15.60 -4.70 11.80
N LEU A 196 14.46 -5.31 11.50
CA LEU A 196 13.92 -5.42 10.14
C LEU A 196 13.01 -4.23 9.82
N TYR A 197 13.22 -3.63 8.66
CA TYR A 197 12.41 -2.54 8.12
C TYR A 197 11.87 -2.98 6.76
N PHE A 198 10.56 -3.03 6.62
CA PHE A 198 9.89 -3.50 5.42
C PHE A 198 9.58 -2.32 4.50
N ILE A 199 9.95 -2.44 3.24
CA ILE A 199 9.65 -1.45 2.20
C ILE A 199 9.04 -2.17 1.00
N ASP A 200 8.34 -1.43 0.13
CA ASP A 200 7.80 -1.96 -1.13
C ASP A 200 6.97 -3.26 -1.01
N THR A 201 6.30 -3.44 0.13
CA THR A 201 5.45 -4.60 0.36
C THR A 201 4.18 -4.56 -0.48
N VAL A 202 3.69 -5.74 -0.84
CA VAL A 202 2.44 -5.90 -1.59
C VAL A 202 1.43 -6.71 -0.78
N PHE A 203 0.42 -6.04 -0.22
CA PHE A 203 -0.70 -6.66 0.49
C PHE A 203 -1.93 -6.83 -0.40
N TYR A 204 -2.57 -7.98 -0.27
CA TYR A 204 -3.91 -8.24 -0.82
C TYR A 204 -4.88 -8.70 0.26
N LEU A 205 -6.11 -8.22 0.16
CA LEU A 205 -7.26 -8.70 0.94
C LEU A 205 -7.93 -9.83 0.16
N THR A 206 -8.12 -11.00 0.79
CA THR A 206 -8.87 -12.09 0.18
C THR A 206 -10.38 -11.96 0.47
N ASP A 207 -11.21 -12.73 -0.22
CA ASP A 207 -12.65 -12.80 0.07
C ASP A 207 -12.93 -13.20 1.53
N ASP A 208 -12.06 -14.00 2.14
CA ASP A 208 -12.16 -14.42 3.54
C ASP A 208 -12.01 -13.26 4.52
N PHE A 209 -11.28 -12.20 4.15
CA PHE A 209 -11.23 -10.98 4.94
C PHE A 209 -12.64 -10.42 5.12
N TRP A 210 -13.42 -10.39 4.05
CA TRP A 210 -14.72 -9.71 3.99
C TRP A 210 -15.89 -10.52 4.54
N ILE A 211 -15.77 -11.86 4.66
CA ILE A 211 -16.87 -12.75 5.10
C ILE A 211 -17.54 -12.26 6.39
N ASP A 212 -16.74 -11.80 7.35
CA ASP A 212 -17.24 -11.34 8.65
C ASP A 212 -17.95 -9.98 8.60
N PHE A 213 -17.81 -9.23 7.49
CA PHE A 213 -18.28 -7.84 7.34
C PHE A 213 -19.35 -7.65 6.27
N LYS A 214 -19.76 -8.70 5.53
CA LYS A 214 -20.75 -8.61 4.43
C LYS A 214 -22.12 -8.03 4.80
N ASN A 215 -22.44 -7.91 6.09
CA ASN A 215 -23.70 -7.35 6.60
C ASN A 215 -23.55 -6.00 7.33
N LEU A 216 -22.38 -5.35 7.24
CA LEU A 216 -22.06 -4.12 8.00
C LEU A 216 -21.99 -2.85 7.13
N ASP A 217 -22.18 -2.97 5.82
CA ASP A 217 -22.12 -1.87 4.84
C ASP A 217 -23.50 -1.54 4.25
#